data_AF-A0A7V2TQE3-F1
#
_entry.id   AF-A0A7V2TQE3-F1
#
_cell.length_a   1.000
_cell.length_b   1.000
_cell.length_c   1.000
_cell.angle_alpha   90.00
_cell.angle_beta   90.00
_cell.angle_gamma   90.00
#
_symmetry.space_group_name_H-M   'P 1'
#
loop_
_entity.id
_entity.type
_entity.pdbx_description
1 polymer ?
#
loop_
_entity_poly.entity_id
_entity_poly.type
_entity_poly.pdbx_seq_one_letter_code
_entity_poly.pdbx_strand_id
1 'polypeptide(L)'
;SNREPTTARVTVRNAGKAPLEIRDIRTSCACTQGKMSADPAVIPPGGADTLEITFYPKRVYGFHSHKVLTLFTNDPVRPAFELHVLADVDPEFELVPEEVDFGAVPKGSGASRTVRFRPLQPPVSHVTGISTAQPGKNAEGMDPTLRKSWLRLEQLEVPPAEWRNPDFPEVDIRVTIDPAAPPGELKQPFYISVDTPRFPFMMVPVSAVIEAPYEVQGDVSQGQIFIRPGEPPAKVRFRSKSGPLNPVEVVPDPPGIVEPALQQPENGGIELILVPVKGLSPGKHTVELRVRLRGADDAVLEELFFAHVYVPGGA
;
A
#
# COMPACT_ATOMS: atom_id res chain seq x y z
N SER A 1 11.83 -0.63 24.74
CA SER A 1 12.03 -2.09 24.61
C SER A 1 11.12 -2.64 23.53
N ASN A 2 11.62 -3.57 22.71
CA ASN A 2 10.84 -4.30 21.71
C ASN A 2 10.35 -5.68 22.18
N ARG A 3 10.71 -6.12 23.39
CA ARG A 3 10.43 -7.49 23.87
C ARG A 3 9.24 -7.57 24.81
N GLU A 4 9.15 -6.62 25.72
CA GLU A 4 8.22 -6.67 26.86
C GLU A 4 7.14 -5.60 26.72
N PRO A 5 5.90 -5.88 27.19
CA PRO A 5 4.89 -4.86 27.30
C PRO A 5 5.35 -3.70 28.18
N THR A 6 5.00 -2.49 27.80
CA THR A 6 5.28 -1.28 28.58
C THR A 6 3.97 -0.65 29.03
N THR A 7 3.94 -0.16 30.27
CA THR A 7 2.74 0.41 30.88
C THR A 7 2.94 1.89 31.21
N ALA A 8 1.94 2.70 30.88
CA ALA A 8 1.83 4.10 31.30
C ALA A 8 0.54 4.29 32.10
N ARG A 9 0.55 5.23 33.05
CA ARG A 9 -0.63 5.54 33.87
C ARG A 9 -0.99 7.00 33.70
N VAL A 10 -2.28 7.28 33.49
CA VAL A 10 -2.83 8.62 33.38
C VAL A 10 -4.01 8.77 34.33
N THR A 11 -4.21 9.98 34.84
CA THR A 11 -5.33 10.27 35.74
C THR A 11 -6.54 10.75 34.95
N VAL A 12 -7.68 10.09 35.14
CA VAL A 12 -8.99 10.50 34.62
C VAL A 12 -9.72 11.24 35.73
N ARG A 13 -10.11 12.49 35.49
CA ARG A 13 -10.79 13.33 36.48
C ARG A 13 -12.22 13.64 36.08
N ASN A 14 -13.15 13.44 37.00
CA ASN A 14 -14.53 13.89 36.84
C ASN A 14 -14.65 15.37 37.25
N ALA A 15 -14.70 16.27 36.28
CA ALA A 15 -14.94 17.70 36.51
C ALA A 15 -16.43 18.07 36.59
N GLY A 16 -17.34 17.10 36.41
CA GLY A 16 -18.78 17.27 36.47
C GLY A 16 -19.35 17.30 37.89
N LYS A 17 -20.68 17.41 37.95
CA LYS A 17 -21.45 17.47 39.20
C LYS A 17 -22.16 16.14 39.56
N ALA A 18 -22.10 15.16 38.67
CA ALA A 18 -22.69 13.83 38.82
C ALA A 18 -21.61 12.74 38.65
N PRO A 19 -21.82 11.51 39.16
CA PRO A 19 -20.89 10.40 38.95
C PRO A 19 -20.62 10.14 37.46
N LEU A 20 -19.34 10.07 37.10
CA LEU A 20 -18.89 9.76 35.75
C LEU A 20 -18.68 8.25 35.66
N GLU A 21 -19.47 7.58 34.85
CA GLU A 21 -19.33 6.16 34.54
C GLU A 21 -18.47 6.01 33.29
N ILE A 22 -17.38 5.26 33.37
CA ILE A 22 -16.65 4.80 32.18
C ILE A 22 -17.27 3.45 31.78
N ARG A 23 -18.03 3.47 30.69
CA ARG A 23 -18.83 2.34 30.21
C ARG A 23 -18.03 1.32 29.43
N ASP A 24 -17.05 1.78 28.67
CA ASP A 24 -16.23 0.94 27.80
C ASP A 24 -14.91 1.67 27.44
N ILE A 25 -13.89 0.89 27.09
CA ILE A 25 -12.61 1.39 26.56
C ILE A 25 -12.26 0.59 25.32
N ARG A 26 -12.26 1.25 24.16
CA ARG A 26 -11.95 0.61 22.87
C ARG A 26 -10.63 1.09 22.32
N THR A 27 -9.92 0.19 21.64
CA THR A 27 -8.71 0.52 20.90
C THR A 27 -8.85 0.12 19.43
N SER A 28 -8.17 0.85 18.56
CA SER A 28 -8.18 0.54 17.12
C SER A 28 -7.33 -0.67 16.74
N CYS A 29 -6.54 -1.22 17.68
CA CYS A 29 -5.62 -2.34 17.44
C CYS A 29 -5.32 -3.11 18.73
N ALA A 30 -5.12 -4.43 18.62
CA ALA A 30 -4.77 -5.32 19.73
C ALA A 30 -3.39 -5.06 20.37
N CYS A 31 -2.61 -4.10 19.85
CA CYS A 31 -1.32 -3.69 20.39
C CYS A 31 -1.41 -2.77 21.60
N THR A 32 -2.57 -2.15 21.84
CA THR A 32 -2.78 -1.24 22.97
C THR A 32 -4.00 -1.70 23.76
N GLN A 33 -3.90 -1.66 25.09
CA GLN A 33 -4.99 -1.97 26.01
C GLN A 33 -5.12 -0.84 27.04
N GLY A 34 -6.34 -0.42 27.34
CA GLY A 34 -6.65 0.45 28.47
C GLY A 34 -7.44 -0.29 29.53
N LYS A 35 -7.14 0.00 30.80
CA LYS A 35 -7.86 -0.56 31.95
C LYS A 35 -7.94 0.48 33.07
N MET A 36 -9.14 0.77 33.58
CA MET A 36 -9.30 1.58 34.79
C MET A 36 -8.90 0.77 36.03
N SER A 37 -8.53 1.45 37.13
CA SER A 37 -8.21 0.76 38.39
C SER A 37 -9.42 -0.01 38.94
N ALA A 38 -10.63 0.53 38.78
CA ALA A 38 -11.88 -0.10 39.16
C ALA A 38 -12.64 -0.65 37.94
N ASP A 39 -13.37 -1.74 38.13
CA ASP A 39 -14.28 -2.30 37.12
C ASP A 39 -15.55 -2.84 37.84
N PRO A 40 -16.72 -2.19 37.69
CA PRO A 40 -17.00 -1.03 36.84
C PRO A 40 -16.33 0.26 37.36
N ALA A 41 -15.88 1.11 36.44
CA ALA A 41 -15.25 2.38 36.78
C ALA A 41 -16.29 3.51 36.94
N VAL A 42 -16.50 3.95 38.19
CA VAL A 42 -17.39 5.07 38.53
C VAL A 42 -16.63 6.10 39.35
N ILE A 43 -16.47 7.30 38.79
CA ILE A 43 -15.69 8.39 39.39
C ILE A 43 -16.65 9.41 40.01
N PRO A 44 -16.61 9.65 41.34
CA PRO A 44 -17.52 10.61 41.97
C PRO A 44 -17.24 12.05 41.49
N PRO A 45 -18.21 12.99 41.65
CA PRO A 45 -18.00 14.40 41.30
C PRO A 45 -16.73 14.99 41.94
N GLY A 46 -15.87 15.62 41.14
CA GLY A 46 -14.59 16.17 41.58
C GLY A 46 -13.49 15.14 41.86
N GLY A 47 -13.82 13.85 41.84
CA GLY A 47 -12.91 12.73 42.06
C GLY A 47 -12.07 12.39 40.83
N ALA A 48 -11.17 11.42 41.01
CA ALA A 48 -10.30 10.92 39.97
C ALA A 48 -10.08 9.41 40.10
N ASP A 49 -9.74 8.78 38.98
CA ASP A 49 -9.33 7.38 38.91
C ASP A 49 -8.14 7.23 37.95
N THR A 50 -7.42 6.12 38.02
CA THR A 50 -6.25 5.87 37.17
C THR A 50 -6.63 4.99 35.98
N LEU A 51 -6.26 5.44 34.78
CA LEU A 51 -6.25 4.63 33.57
C LEU A 51 -4.84 4.08 33.37
N GLU A 52 -4.71 2.77 33.40
CA GLU A 52 -3.51 2.04 33.02
C GLU A 52 -3.56 1.69 31.53
N ILE A 53 -2.51 2.05 30.80
CA ILE A 53 -2.36 1.85 29.35
C ILE A 53 -1.19 0.90 29.15
N THR A 54 -1.45 -0.26 28.56
CA THR A 54 -0.41 -1.26 28.27
C THR A 54 -0.22 -1.38 26.76
N PHE A 55 1.03 -1.21 26.32
CA PHE A 55 1.45 -1.34 24.93
C PHE A 55 2.22 -2.65 24.73
N TYR A 56 1.87 -3.41 23.70
CA TYR A 56 2.45 -4.71 23.36
C TYR A 56 3.29 -4.60 22.08
N PRO A 57 4.63 -4.48 22.17
CA PRO A 57 5.48 -4.24 21.00
C PRO A 57 5.42 -5.39 19.99
N LYS A 58 5.24 -6.64 20.42
CA LYS A 58 5.09 -7.82 19.54
C LYS A 58 3.84 -7.82 18.66
N ARG A 59 2.92 -6.86 18.86
CA ARG A 59 1.66 -6.76 18.11
C ARG A 59 1.64 -5.55 17.17
N VAL A 60 2.78 -4.88 16.99
CA VAL A 60 2.93 -3.69 16.12
C VAL A 60 3.88 -4.00 14.99
N TYR A 61 3.47 -3.63 13.77
CA TYR A 61 4.35 -3.59 12.60
C TYR A 61 5.19 -2.31 12.63
N GLY A 62 6.48 -2.42 12.32
CA GLY A 62 7.42 -1.31 12.37
C GLY A 62 7.80 -0.89 13.79
N PHE A 63 8.40 0.30 13.89
CA PHE A 63 9.04 0.82 15.10
C PHE A 63 8.32 2.02 15.72
N HIS A 64 7.38 2.60 15.01
CA HIS A 64 6.59 3.74 15.47
C HIS A 64 5.11 3.36 15.46
N SER A 65 4.39 3.68 16.52
CA SER A 65 2.96 3.40 16.64
C SER A 65 2.20 4.63 17.08
N HIS A 66 1.18 4.99 16.33
CA HIS A 66 0.17 5.95 16.75
C HIS A 66 -1.20 5.27 16.76
N LYS A 67 -1.83 5.22 17.93
CA LYS A 67 -3.14 4.59 18.15
C LYS A 67 -4.06 5.50 18.93
N VAL A 68 -5.35 5.29 18.77
CA VAL A 68 -6.40 6.00 19.51
C VAL A 68 -7.08 5.01 20.43
N LEU A 69 -7.19 5.40 21.70
CA LEU A 69 -7.90 4.70 22.75
C LEU A 69 -9.11 5.56 23.12
N THR A 70 -10.32 5.01 22.93
CA THR A 70 -11.57 5.74 23.12
C THR A 70 -12.27 5.26 24.38
N LEU A 71 -12.47 6.17 25.33
CA LEU A 71 -13.26 5.95 26.54
C LEU A 71 -14.70 6.36 26.28
N PHE A 72 -15.65 5.46 26.50
CA PHE A 72 -17.08 5.75 26.41
C PHE A 72 -17.63 6.07 27.79
N THR A 73 -18.36 7.16 27.93
CA THR A 73 -18.83 7.65 29.23
C THR A 73 -20.32 8.02 29.23
N ASN A 74 -20.85 8.33 30.40
CA ASN A 74 -22.18 8.92 30.57
C ASN A 74 -22.18 10.46 30.55
N ASP A 75 -21.05 11.13 30.26
CA ASP A 75 -21.00 12.59 30.09
C ASP A 75 -21.81 13.01 28.84
N PRO A 76 -22.88 13.82 29.00
CA PRO A 76 -23.72 14.21 27.86
C PRO A 76 -23.01 15.13 26.86
N VAL A 77 -21.94 15.82 27.26
CA VAL A 77 -21.14 16.69 26.39
C VAL A 77 -20.05 15.89 25.69
N ARG A 78 -19.47 14.90 26.37
CA ARG A 78 -18.38 14.05 25.86
C ARG A 78 -18.63 12.56 26.09
N PRO A 79 -19.61 11.95 25.38
CA PRO A 79 -19.93 10.54 25.53
C PRO A 79 -18.81 9.62 25.03
N ALA A 80 -17.90 10.13 24.19
CA ALA A 80 -16.68 9.47 23.77
C ALA A 80 -15.49 10.43 23.93
N PHE A 81 -14.42 9.96 24.56
CA PHE A 81 -13.18 10.71 24.74
C PHE A 81 -12.02 9.95 24.12
N GLU A 82 -11.33 10.58 23.17
CA GLU A 82 -10.20 9.98 22.47
C GLU A 82 -8.88 10.36 23.12
N LEU A 83 -8.06 9.35 23.42
CA LEU A 83 -6.71 9.48 23.91
C LEU A 83 -5.73 8.93 22.86
N HIS A 84 -4.83 9.78 22.38
CA HIS A 84 -3.76 9.35 21.48
C HIS A 84 -2.64 8.70 22.26
N VAL A 85 -2.26 7.49 21.85
CA VAL A 85 -1.15 6.71 22.38
C VAL A 85 -0.08 6.65 21.31
N LEU A 86 1.07 7.27 21.59
CA LEU A 86 2.27 7.22 20.76
C LEU A 86 3.29 6.29 21.43
N ALA A 87 3.89 5.41 20.65
CA ALA A 87 4.91 4.49 21.14
C ALA A 87 6.04 4.34 20.13
N ASP A 88 7.27 4.49 20.63
CA ASP A 88 8.51 4.23 19.91
C ASP A 88 9.09 2.91 20.42
N VAL A 89 9.40 2.02 19.50
CA VAL A 89 9.92 0.67 19.77
C VAL A 89 11.37 0.61 19.31
N ASP A 90 12.27 0.25 20.22
CA ASP A 90 13.69 0.07 19.90
C ASP A 90 13.85 -0.85 18.68
N PRO A 91 14.42 -0.35 17.57
CA PRO A 91 14.38 -1.07 16.30
C PRO A 91 15.27 -2.31 16.32
N GLU A 92 14.75 -3.42 15.81
CA GLU A 92 15.55 -4.62 15.56
C GLU A 92 16.47 -4.49 14.33
N PHE A 93 16.07 -3.65 13.37
CA PHE A 93 16.78 -3.31 12.15
C PHE A 93 16.33 -1.92 11.67
N GLU A 94 17.05 -1.33 10.74
CA GLU A 94 16.62 -0.10 10.05
C GLU A 94 16.68 -0.26 8.52
N LEU A 95 15.88 0.56 7.84
CA LEU A 95 15.87 0.69 6.39
C LEU A 95 16.36 2.10 6.04
N VAL A 96 17.36 2.19 5.16
CA VAL A 96 17.94 3.47 4.77
C VAL A 96 17.93 3.58 3.24
N PRO A 97 17.03 4.39 2.65
CA PRO A 97 15.90 5.10 3.27
C PRO A 97 14.73 4.17 3.69
N GLU A 98 13.80 4.67 4.53
CA GLU A 98 12.59 3.91 4.94
C GLU A 98 11.53 3.81 3.84
N GLU A 99 11.63 4.66 2.81
CA GLU A 99 10.78 4.68 1.61
C GLU A 99 11.64 4.94 0.37
N VAL A 100 11.13 4.58 -0.80
CA VAL A 100 11.83 4.82 -2.07
C VAL A 100 11.05 5.83 -2.89
N ASP A 101 11.53 7.07 -2.89
CA ASP A 101 11.04 8.09 -3.80
C ASP A 101 11.94 8.22 -5.03
N PHE A 102 11.37 7.95 -6.19
CA PHE A 102 12.04 8.16 -7.47
C PHE A 102 11.87 9.57 -8.01
N GLY A 103 10.94 10.36 -7.47
CA GLY A 103 10.55 11.64 -8.05
C GLY A 103 9.97 11.47 -9.46
N ALA A 104 10.32 12.38 -10.37
CA ALA A 104 9.92 12.29 -11.77
C ALA A 104 10.79 11.29 -12.53
N VAL A 105 10.14 10.35 -13.24
CA VAL A 105 10.80 9.34 -14.07
C VAL A 105 10.23 9.43 -15.49
N PRO A 106 11.05 9.72 -16.51
CA PRO A 106 10.59 9.69 -17.89
C PRO A 106 10.11 8.30 -18.29
N LYS A 107 8.92 8.21 -18.91
CA LYS A 107 8.38 6.96 -19.43
C LYS A 107 9.39 6.30 -20.38
N GLY A 108 9.55 4.98 -20.28
CA GLY A 108 10.43 4.19 -21.14
C GLY A 108 11.91 4.15 -20.70
N SER A 109 12.31 4.95 -19.71
CA SER A 109 13.70 4.91 -19.22
C SER A 109 13.92 3.87 -18.12
N GLY A 110 12.88 3.63 -17.29
CA GLY A 110 13.04 2.98 -16.00
C GLY A 110 13.92 3.80 -15.05
N ALA A 111 14.02 3.37 -13.80
CA ALA A 111 14.93 3.97 -12.84
C ALA A 111 15.23 2.97 -11.73
N SER A 112 16.43 3.05 -11.15
CA SER A 112 16.80 2.23 -9.97
C SER A 112 17.19 3.09 -8.77
N ARG A 113 16.83 2.60 -7.58
CA ARG A 113 17.21 3.13 -6.26
C ARG A 113 17.50 1.95 -5.34
N THR A 114 18.25 2.20 -4.29
CA THR A 114 18.63 1.16 -3.32
C THR A 114 18.11 1.53 -1.94
N VAL A 115 17.58 0.53 -1.23
CA VAL A 115 17.31 0.58 0.20
C VAL A 115 18.28 -0.34 0.91
N ARG A 116 19.00 0.19 1.89
CA ARG A 116 19.89 -0.60 2.74
C ARG A 116 19.13 -1.16 3.92
N PHE A 117 19.12 -2.48 4.06
CA PHE A 117 18.65 -3.17 5.27
C PHE A 117 19.82 -3.37 6.23
N ARG A 118 19.67 -2.88 7.45
CA ARG A 118 20.70 -2.98 8.49
C ARG A 118 20.13 -3.62 9.75
N PRO A 119 20.54 -4.84 10.11
CA PRO A 119 20.25 -5.40 11.43
C PRO A 119 20.91 -4.56 12.52
N LEU A 120 20.22 -4.35 13.64
CA LEU A 120 20.72 -3.56 14.77
C LEU A 120 20.90 -4.40 16.03
N GLN A 121 20.16 -5.52 16.16
CA GLN A 121 20.25 -6.40 17.32
C GLN A 121 19.66 -7.80 17.06
N PRO A 122 20.13 -8.84 17.80
CA PRO A 122 19.57 -10.18 17.71
C PRO A 122 18.10 -10.24 18.18
N PRO A 123 17.30 -11.18 17.64
CA PRO A 123 17.71 -12.27 16.73
C PRO A 123 17.74 -11.88 15.26
N VAL A 124 17.45 -10.61 14.91
CA VAL A 124 17.41 -10.19 13.51
C VAL A 124 18.81 -10.21 12.94
N SER A 125 18.98 -10.93 11.83
CA SER A 125 20.30 -11.17 11.25
C SER A 125 20.33 -11.01 9.73
N HIS A 126 19.21 -11.23 9.04
CA HIS A 126 19.17 -11.14 7.58
C HIS A 126 17.76 -10.96 7.03
N VAL A 127 17.70 -10.49 5.78
CA VAL A 127 16.50 -10.55 4.93
C VAL A 127 16.28 -12.00 4.51
N THR A 128 15.07 -12.52 4.75
CA THR A 128 14.68 -13.89 4.38
C THR A 128 13.96 -13.97 3.04
N GLY A 129 13.59 -12.81 2.47
CA GLY A 129 13.01 -12.71 1.14
C GLY A 129 12.58 -11.30 0.77
N ILE A 130 12.41 -11.05 -0.52
CA ILE A 130 11.87 -9.80 -1.08
C ILE A 130 10.72 -10.12 -2.03
N SER A 131 9.67 -9.31 -2.03
CA SER A 131 8.49 -9.55 -2.86
C SER A 131 7.73 -8.27 -3.16
N THR A 132 7.10 -8.19 -4.32
CA THR A 132 6.17 -7.09 -4.69
C THR A 132 4.72 -7.40 -4.27
N ALA A 133 4.46 -8.63 -3.85
CA ALA A 133 3.21 -9.06 -3.23
C ALA A 133 3.42 -9.30 -1.73
N GLN A 134 2.43 -8.98 -0.91
CA GLN A 134 2.50 -9.16 0.53
C GLN A 134 2.70 -10.64 0.90
N PRO A 135 3.77 -11.01 1.64
CA PRO A 135 3.95 -12.37 2.12
C PRO A 135 2.88 -12.78 3.14
N GLY A 136 2.54 -14.07 3.22
CA GLY A 136 1.88 -14.64 4.40
C GLY A 136 0.38 -14.35 4.62
N LYS A 137 -0.35 -13.88 3.62
CA LYS A 137 -1.82 -14.04 3.54
C LYS A 137 -2.19 -14.26 2.09
N ASN A 138 -3.03 -15.25 1.80
CA ASN A 138 -3.99 -15.07 0.71
C ASN A 138 -4.78 -13.84 1.14
N ALA A 139 -4.42 -12.65 0.63
CA ALA A 139 -5.20 -11.44 0.81
C ALA A 139 -6.65 -11.84 0.55
N GLU A 140 -7.55 -11.55 1.48
CA GLU A 140 -8.98 -11.94 1.49
C GLU A 140 -9.60 -12.07 0.09
N GLY A 141 -9.52 -13.25 -0.52
CA GLY A 141 -10.03 -13.50 -1.89
C GLY A 141 -9.35 -12.74 -3.04
N MET A 142 -8.28 -11.98 -2.80
CA MET A 142 -7.53 -11.23 -3.81
C MET A 142 -6.35 -12.10 -4.29
N ASP A 143 -6.57 -12.84 -5.38
CA ASP A 143 -5.54 -13.53 -6.15
C ASP A 143 -4.30 -12.62 -6.37
N PRO A 144 -3.08 -13.00 -5.93
CA PRO A 144 -1.88 -12.17 -6.02
C PRO A 144 -1.47 -11.80 -7.47
N THR A 145 -2.04 -12.45 -8.48
CA THR A 145 -1.90 -12.03 -9.89
C THR A 145 -2.80 -10.83 -10.24
N LEU A 146 -3.61 -10.33 -9.30
CA LEU A 146 -4.54 -9.21 -9.51
C LEU A 146 -3.88 -7.87 -9.64
N ARG A 147 -2.64 -7.71 -9.15
CA ARG A 147 -1.89 -6.48 -9.36
C ARG A 147 -0.51 -6.80 -9.90
N LYS A 148 -0.32 -6.61 -11.21
CA LYS A 148 1.02 -6.62 -11.78
C LYS A 148 1.81 -5.46 -11.18
N SER A 149 2.93 -5.79 -10.55
CA SER A 149 3.89 -4.83 -10.03
C SER A 149 4.69 -4.24 -11.19
N TRP A 150 4.90 -2.93 -11.15
CA TRP A 150 5.84 -2.21 -12.01
C TRP A 150 7.23 -2.12 -11.39
N LEU A 151 7.45 -2.80 -10.27
CA LEU A 151 8.72 -2.88 -9.57
C LEU A 151 9.40 -4.22 -9.84
N ARG A 152 10.71 -4.18 -10.09
CA ARG A 152 11.62 -5.32 -10.02
C ARG A 152 12.54 -5.15 -8.82
N LEU A 153 12.77 -6.24 -8.10
CA LEU A 153 13.55 -6.25 -6.87
C LEU A 153 14.75 -7.16 -7.03
N GLU A 154 15.89 -6.74 -6.53
CA GLU A 154 17.13 -7.51 -6.49
C GLU A 154 17.80 -7.29 -5.14
N GLN A 155 18.15 -8.35 -4.43
CA GLN A 155 18.97 -8.28 -3.23
C GLN A 155 20.44 -8.36 -3.63
N LEU A 156 21.24 -7.46 -3.10
CA LEU A 156 22.66 -7.31 -3.35
C LEU A 156 23.40 -7.48 -2.04
N GLU A 157 24.54 -8.16 -2.12
CA GLU A 157 25.49 -8.23 -1.01
C GLU A 157 26.16 -6.86 -0.83
N VAL A 158 26.25 -6.40 0.43
CA VAL A 158 27.10 -5.26 0.78
C VAL A 158 28.44 -5.81 1.24
N PRO A 159 29.58 -5.31 0.71
CA PRO A 159 30.89 -5.75 1.16
C PRO A 159 31.08 -5.57 2.68
N PRO A 160 31.71 -6.52 3.40
CA PRO A 160 31.89 -6.41 4.86
C PRO A 160 32.57 -5.13 5.34
N ALA A 161 33.45 -4.54 4.50
CA ALA A 161 34.12 -3.28 4.79
C ALA A 161 33.17 -2.06 4.83
N GLU A 162 31.98 -2.18 4.25
CA GLU A 162 30.95 -1.13 4.21
C GLU A 162 29.87 -1.31 5.29
N TRP A 163 29.89 -2.42 6.04
CA TRP A 163 28.94 -2.63 7.14
C TRP A 163 29.22 -1.63 8.26
N ARG A 164 28.14 -1.05 8.80
CA ARG A 164 28.22 -0.16 9.97
C ARG A 164 28.65 -0.93 11.21
N ASN A 165 28.26 -2.20 11.30
CA ASN A 165 28.67 -3.10 12.36
C ASN A 165 29.13 -4.44 11.75
N PRO A 166 30.40 -4.85 11.94
CA PRO A 166 30.92 -6.13 11.42
C PRO A 166 30.16 -7.38 11.87
N ASP A 167 29.45 -7.33 13.00
CA ASP A 167 28.67 -8.45 13.53
C ASP A 167 27.26 -8.56 12.91
N PHE A 168 26.83 -7.54 12.15
CA PHE A 168 25.51 -7.48 11.53
C PHE A 168 25.63 -7.22 10.02
N PRO A 169 25.61 -8.29 9.20
CA PRO A 169 25.66 -8.17 7.75
C PRO A 169 24.55 -7.28 7.20
N GLU A 170 24.92 -6.29 6.39
CA GLU A 170 23.98 -5.42 5.70
C GLU A 170 23.73 -5.94 4.29
N VAL A 171 22.52 -5.70 3.78
CA VAL A 171 22.17 -6.01 2.39
C VAL A 171 21.52 -4.82 1.74
N ASP A 172 21.78 -4.65 0.45
CA ASP A 172 21.18 -3.60 -0.36
C ASP A 172 20.04 -4.22 -1.18
N ILE A 173 18.89 -3.58 -1.21
CA ILE A 173 17.74 -3.99 -2.02
C ILE A 173 17.59 -2.97 -3.12
N ARG A 174 17.95 -3.36 -4.33
CA ARG A 174 17.76 -2.55 -5.53
C ARG A 174 16.32 -2.68 -6.00
N VAL A 175 15.63 -1.56 -6.02
CA VAL A 175 14.28 -1.41 -6.55
C VAL A 175 14.41 -0.76 -7.92
N THR A 176 13.76 -1.33 -8.92
CA THR A 176 13.78 -0.80 -10.29
C THR A 176 12.36 -0.63 -10.81
N ILE A 177 12.02 0.58 -11.26
CA ILE A 177 10.78 0.83 -12.00
C ILE A 177 10.92 0.26 -13.41
N ASP A 178 9.94 -0.55 -13.81
CA ASP A 178 9.82 -1.07 -15.16
C ASP A 178 9.62 0.09 -16.16
N PRO A 179 10.42 0.17 -17.24
CA PRO A 179 10.24 1.17 -18.29
C PRO A 179 8.82 1.27 -18.86
N ALA A 180 8.06 0.17 -18.83
CA ALA A 180 6.67 0.11 -19.31
C ALA A 180 5.65 0.68 -18.30
N ALA A 181 6.09 1.15 -17.12
CA ALA A 181 5.21 1.75 -16.13
C ALA A 181 4.31 2.84 -16.76
N PRO A 182 3.03 2.90 -16.34
CA PRO A 182 2.03 3.79 -16.92
C PRO A 182 2.27 5.23 -16.46
N PRO A 183 1.95 6.24 -17.30
CA PRO A 183 2.04 7.64 -16.95
C PRO A 183 1.23 8.01 -15.70
N GLY A 184 1.70 9.02 -14.97
CA GLY A 184 1.04 9.53 -13.77
C GLY A 184 1.66 9.02 -12.47
N GLU A 185 0.90 9.11 -11.37
CA GLU A 185 1.38 8.69 -10.05
C GLU A 185 1.53 7.16 -9.97
N LEU A 186 2.74 6.71 -9.69
CA LEU A 186 3.03 5.33 -9.31
C LEU A 186 3.19 5.28 -7.79
N LYS A 187 2.35 4.49 -7.12
CA LYS A 187 2.38 4.23 -5.68
C LYS A 187 2.24 2.73 -5.45
N GLN A 188 3.36 2.03 -5.26
CA GLN A 188 3.38 0.59 -5.04
C GLN A 188 4.33 0.27 -3.88
N PRO A 189 3.98 -0.64 -2.97
CA PRO A 189 4.93 -1.12 -1.99
C PRO A 189 5.74 -2.29 -2.55
N PHE A 190 6.91 -2.53 -1.94
CA PHE A 190 7.46 -3.88 -1.88
C PHE A 190 7.56 -4.34 -0.42
N TYR A 191 7.87 -5.61 -0.24
CA TYR A 191 7.92 -6.27 1.05
C TYR A 191 9.27 -6.94 1.27
N ILE A 192 9.79 -6.79 2.49
CA ILE A 192 11.01 -7.42 2.96
C ILE A 192 10.62 -8.41 4.05
N SER A 193 10.72 -9.71 3.80
CA SER A 193 10.58 -10.73 4.82
C SER A 193 11.80 -10.74 5.72
N VAL A 194 11.58 -10.80 7.03
CA VAL A 194 12.62 -10.64 8.06
C VAL A 194 12.48 -11.72 9.14
N ASP A 195 13.58 -12.07 9.78
CA ASP A 195 13.68 -13.08 10.85
C ASP A 195 13.33 -12.53 12.25
N THR A 196 12.59 -11.42 12.33
CA THR A 196 12.16 -10.85 13.62
C THR A 196 10.98 -11.63 14.24
N PRO A 197 10.96 -11.83 15.57
CA PRO A 197 9.85 -12.48 16.26
C PRO A 197 8.59 -11.60 16.35
N ARG A 198 8.63 -10.32 15.96
CA ARG A 198 7.49 -9.39 16.09
C ARG A 198 6.55 -9.40 14.89
N PHE A 199 7.08 -9.53 13.69
CA PHE A 199 6.30 -9.51 12.45
C PHE A 199 7.07 -10.19 11.31
N PRO A 200 6.37 -10.83 10.35
CA PRO A 200 7.03 -11.65 9.33
C PRO A 200 7.66 -10.85 8.17
N PHE A 201 7.22 -9.61 7.95
CA PHE A 201 7.73 -8.75 6.87
C PHE A 201 7.52 -7.27 7.18
N MET A 202 8.30 -6.43 6.51
CA MET A 202 8.10 -4.98 6.41
C MET A 202 7.56 -4.59 5.05
N MET A 203 6.69 -3.59 5.02
CA MET A 203 6.28 -2.91 3.80
C MET A 203 7.16 -1.69 3.60
N VAL A 204 7.71 -1.53 2.39
CA VAL A 204 8.50 -0.36 2.00
C VAL A 204 7.75 0.37 0.88
N PRO A 205 7.26 1.61 1.12
CA PRO A 205 6.58 2.39 0.10
C PRO A 205 7.53 2.76 -1.05
N VAL A 206 6.99 2.72 -2.27
CA VAL A 206 7.66 3.27 -3.46
C VAL A 206 6.74 4.28 -4.14
N SER A 207 7.28 5.46 -4.43
CA SER A 207 6.60 6.54 -5.16
C SER A 207 7.38 6.99 -6.38
N ALA A 208 6.66 7.37 -7.42
CA ALA A 208 7.19 8.08 -8.57
C ALA A 208 6.08 8.85 -9.30
N VAL A 209 6.48 9.82 -10.12
CA VAL A 209 5.63 10.40 -11.17
C VAL A 209 6.20 9.99 -12.52
N ILE A 210 5.48 9.16 -13.26
CA ILE A 210 5.90 8.73 -14.59
C ILE A 210 5.50 9.79 -15.62
N GLU A 211 6.50 10.45 -16.20
CA GLU A 211 6.29 11.56 -17.13
C GLU A 211 6.23 11.06 -18.58
N ALA A 212 5.09 11.33 -19.22
CA ALA A 212 4.87 11.09 -20.63
C ALA A 212 4.31 12.37 -21.31
N PRO A 213 4.42 12.46 -22.65
CA PRO A 213 3.82 13.56 -23.43
C PRO A 213 2.29 13.51 -23.51
N TYR A 214 1.66 12.58 -22.79
CA TYR A 214 0.22 12.43 -22.66
C TYR A 214 -0.15 12.01 -21.22
N GLU A 215 -1.42 12.20 -20.89
CA GLU A 215 -2.04 11.72 -19.65
C GLU A 215 -2.96 10.55 -19.95
N VAL A 216 -3.07 9.63 -19.00
CA VAL A 216 -3.98 8.49 -19.04
C VAL A 216 -5.01 8.63 -17.92
N GLN A 217 -6.30 8.57 -18.26
CA GLN A 217 -7.41 8.75 -17.32
C GLN A 217 -8.56 7.78 -17.64
N GLY A 218 -9.56 7.71 -16.75
CA GLY A 218 -10.76 6.88 -16.93
C GLY A 218 -10.72 5.63 -16.04
N ASP A 219 -11.22 4.51 -16.58
CA ASP A 219 -11.35 3.23 -15.87
C ASP A 219 -10.00 2.48 -15.77
N VAL A 220 -8.95 3.17 -15.33
CA VAL A 220 -7.61 2.62 -15.18
C VAL A 220 -6.92 3.16 -13.94
N SER A 221 -6.23 2.29 -13.23
CA SER A 221 -5.40 2.66 -12.09
C SER A 221 -4.07 1.93 -12.16
N GLN A 222 -2.97 2.68 -12.27
CA GLN A 222 -1.61 2.13 -12.42
C GLN A 222 -1.54 1.02 -13.48
N GLY A 223 -2.14 1.28 -14.65
CA GLY A 223 -2.10 0.36 -15.79
C GLY A 223 -3.07 -0.82 -15.67
N GLN A 224 -3.93 -0.85 -14.66
CA GLN A 224 -4.88 -1.94 -14.45
C GLN A 224 -6.32 -1.51 -14.66
N ILE A 225 -7.06 -2.33 -15.38
CA ILE A 225 -8.44 -2.09 -15.79
C ILE A 225 -9.28 -3.26 -15.30
N PHE A 226 -10.36 -2.98 -14.57
CA PHE A 226 -11.25 -4.01 -14.02
C PHE A 226 -12.59 -3.95 -14.74
N ILE A 227 -13.01 -5.09 -15.31
CA ILE A 227 -14.18 -5.19 -16.18
C ILE A 227 -15.11 -6.27 -15.63
N ARG A 228 -16.42 -5.98 -15.63
CA ARG A 228 -17.46 -6.94 -15.28
C ARG A 228 -18.47 -7.06 -16.43
N PRO A 229 -18.80 -8.28 -16.88
CA PRO A 229 -19.85 -8.48 -17.88
C PRO A 229 -21.19 -7.91 -17.39
N GLY A 230 -21.87 -7.17 -18.26
CA GLY A 230 -23.16 -6.53 -17.95
C GLY A 230 -23.05 -5.10 -17.42
N GLU A 231 -21.85 -4.64 -17.05
CA GLU A 231 -21.57 -3.23 -16.76
C GLU A 231 -21.24 -2.47 -18.07
N PRO A 232 -21.32 -1.13 -18.08
CA PRO A 232 -20.87 -0.33 -19.23
C PRO A 232 -19.42 -0.66 -19.63
N PRO A 233 -19.06 -0.51 -20.93
CA PRO A 233 -17.69 -0.74 -21.38
C PRO A 233 -16.68 0.12 -20.60
N ALA A 234 -15.54 -0.47 -20.24
CA ALA A 234 -14.46 0.27 -19.61
C ALA A 234 -13.82 1.22 -20.62
N LYS A 235 -13.55 2.45 -20.19
CA LYS A 235 -13.02 3.52 -21.04
C LYS A 235 -11.73 4.08 -20.48
N VAL A 236 -10.67 4.04 -21.28
CA VAL A 236 -9.37 4.67 -20.98
C VAL A 236 -9.13 5.79 -21.97
N ARG A 237 -8.83 6.98 -21.45
CA ARG A 237 -8.61 8.19 -22.26
C ARG A 237 -7.15 8.60 -22.24
N PHE A 238 -6.62 8.85 -23.42
CA PHE A 238 -5.32 9.46 -23.64
C PHE A 238 -5.51 10.91 -24.03
N ARG A 239 -4.90 11.81 -23.26
CA ARG A 239 -4.91 13.25 -23.56
C ARG A 239 -3.49 13.71 -23.82
N SER A 240 -3.23 14.20 -25.03
CA SER A 240 -1.93 14.81 -25.33
C SER A 240 -1.68 16.04 -24.45
N LYS A 241 -0.46 16.19 -23.94
CA LYS A 241 0.00 17.41 -23.27
C LYS A 241 0.46 18.46 -24.28
N SER A 242 0.96 18.03 -25.43
CA SER A 242 1.43 18.92 -26.51
C SER A 242 1.34 18.23 -27.87
N GLY A 243 0.74 18.91 -28.85
CA GLY A 243 0.62 18.41 -30.23
C GLY A 243 -0.39 17.27 -30.40
N PRO A 244 -0.61 16.79 -31.64
CA PRO A 244 -1.57 15.73 -31.93
C PRO A 244 -1.10 14.37 -31.38
N LEU A 245 -2.08 13.53 -31.02
CA LEU A 245 -1.87 12.13 -30.66
C LEU A 245 -2.84 11.30 -31.49
N ASN A 246 -2.32 10.31 -32.22
CA ASN A 246 -3.11 9.48 -33.11
C ASN A 246 -3.07 8.01 -32.67
N PRO A 247 -4.19 7.27 -32.72
CA PRO A 247 -4.21 5.84 -32.44
C PRO A 247 -3.48 5.11 -33.58
N VAL A 248 -2.67 4.12 -33.23
CA VAL A 248 -2.04 3.22 -34.19
C VAL A 248 -2.73 1.87 -34.13
N GLU A 249 -2.63 1.19 -32.98
CA GLU A 249 -3.23 -0.13 -32.78
C GLU A 249 -3.40 -0.44 -31.29
N VAL A 250 -4.22 -1.45 -31.02
CA VAL A 250 -4.35 -2.06 -29.70
C VAL A 250 -4.32 -3.58 -29.89
N VAL A 251 -3.36 -4.23 -29.25
CA VAL A 251 -3.11 -5.66 -29.39
C VAL A 251 -3.35 -6.37 -28.05
N PRO A 252 -4.44 -7.15 -27.92
CA PRO A 252 -4.68 -8.00 -26.76
C PRO A 252 -3.87 -9.31 -26.83
N ASP A 253 -3.26 -9.70 -25.71
CA ASP A 253 -2.49 -10.93 -25.55
C ASP A 253 -2.78 -11.59 -24.17
N PRO A 254 -3.42 -12.78 -24.11
CA PRO A 254 -3.96 -13.52 -25.25
C PRO A 254 -5.20 -12.82 -25.85
N PRO A 255 -5.49 -13.03 -27.14
CA PRO A 255 -6.72 -12.53 -27.75
C PRO A 255 -7.96 -13.25 -27.19
N GLY A 256 -9.14 -12.66 -27.39
CA GLY A 256 -10.42 -13.31 -27.07
C GLY A 256 -10.95 -13.11 -25.64
N ILE A 257 -10.30 -12.27 -24.83
CA ILE A 257 -10.79 -11.89 -23.50
C ILE A 257 -11.59 -10.58 -23.56
N VAL A 258 -11.11 -9.61 -24.33
CA VAL A 258 -11.78 -8.33 -24.59
C VAL A 258 -11.77 -8.00 -26.08
N GLU A 259 -12.74 -7.19 -26.50
CA GLU A 259 -12.82 -6.55 -27.81
C GLU A 259 -12.43 -5.09 -27.64
N PRO A 260 -11.16 -4.71 -27.96
CA PRO A 260 -10.70 -3.34 -27.83
C PRO A 260 -11.07 -2.51 -29.06
N ALA A 261 -11.47 -1.26 -28.84
CA ALA A 261 -11.71 -0.28 -29.90
C ALA A 261 -11.07 1.06 -29.55
N LEU A 262 -10.34 1.66 -30.50
CA LEU A 262 -9.81 3.01 -30.36
C LEU A 262 -10.72 4.00 -31.10
N GLN A 263 -11.12 5.07 -30.42
CA GLN A 263 -11.93 6.15 -30.97
C GLN A 263 -11.21 7.48 -30.76
N GLN A 264 -11.42 8.42 -31.69
CA GLN A 264 -11.01 9.82 -31.53
C GLN A 264 -12.27 10.67 -31.40
N PRO A 265 -12.70 11.02 -30.18
CA PRO A 265 -13.86 11.88 -30.00
C PRO A 265 -13.57 13.33 -30.46
N GLU A 266 -14.62 14.05 -30.85
CA GLU A 266 -14.51 15.41 -31.43
C GLU A 266 -13.87 16.44 -30.48
N ASN A 267 -13.96 16.20 -29.17
CA ASN A 267 -13.34 17.04 -28.13
C ASN A 267 -11.82 16.80 -27.98
N GLY A 268 -11.23 15.94 -28.81
CA GLY A 268 -9.81 15.64 -28.86
C GLY A 268 -9.39 14.49 -27.94
N GLY A 269 -8.17 13.99 -28.18
CA GLY A 269 -7.62 12.83 -27.48
C GLY A 269 -8.02 11.50 -28.12
N ILE A 270 -7.72 10.41 -27.42
CA ILE A 270 -8.01 9.04 -27.86
C ILE A 270 -8.74 8.32 -26.74
N GLU A 271 -9.84 7.64 -27.04
CA GLU A 271 -10.57 6.79 -26.11
C GLU A 271 -10.39 5.33 -26.52
N LEU A 272 -9.76 4.53 -25.66
CA LEU A 272 -9.76 3.08 -25.71
C LEU A 272 -11.01 2.59 -24.98
N ILE A 273 -11.83 1.83 -25.70
CA ILE A 273 -13.04 1.20 -25.17
C ILE A 273 -12.79 -0.31 -25.13
N LEU A 274 -13.04 -0.93 -23.98
CA LEU A 274 -12.88 -2.35 -23.77
C LEU A 274 -14.23 -2.99 -23.43
N VAL A 275 -14.65 -3.93 -24.27
CA VAL A 275 -15.85 -4.74 -24.06
C VAL A 275 -15.42 -6.18 -23.76
N PRO A 276 -15.92 -6.83 -22.70
CA PRO A 276 -15.58 -8.24 -22.45
C PRO A 276 -16.21 -9.13 -23.54
N VAL A 277 -15.45 -10.12 -24.02
CA VAL A 277 -15.96 -11.10 -24.99
C VAL A 277 -17.11 -11.90 -24.37
N LYS A 278 -18.17 -12.13 -25.15
CA LYS A 278 -19.34 -12.91 -24.69
C LYS A 278 -18.99 -14.39 -24.54
N GLY A 279 -19.58 -15.05 -23.55
CA GLY A 279 -19.43 -16.49 -23.35
C GLY A 279 -18.13 -16.94 -22.68
N LEU A 280 -17.37 -16.01 -22.11
CA LEU A 280 -16.25 -16.36 -21.22
C LEU A 280 -16.74 -17.25 -20.08
N SER A 281 -15.94 -18.25 -19.72
CA SER A 281 -16.24 -19.13 -18.59
C SER A 281 -16.27 -18.34 -17.28
N PRO A 282 -17.05 -18.79 -16.27
CA PRO A 282 -16.98 -18.22 -14.93
C PRO A 282 -15.55 -18.17 -14.38
N GLY A 283 -15.22 -17.09 -13.67
CA GLY A 283 -13.90 -16.86 -13.10
C GLY A 283 -13.23 -15.59 -13.62
N LYS A 284 -11.93 -15.49 -13.35
CA LYS A 284 -11.09 -14.34 -13.72
C LYS A 284 -10.33 -14.64 -15.01
N HIS A 285 -10.39 -13.70 -15.93
CA HIS A 285 -9.60 -13.69 -17.17
C HIS A 285 -8.73 -12.45 -17.19
N THR A 286 -7.46 -12.57 -17.56
CA THR A 286 -6.51 -11.45 -17.63
C THR A 286 -5.89 -11.37 -19.01
N VAL A 287 -5.84 -10.17 -19.57
CA VAL A 287 -5.23 -9.89 -20.87
C VAL A 287 -4.28 -8.70 -20.75
N GLU A 288 -3.11 -8.84 -21.34
CA GLU A 288 -2.18 -7.74 -21.56
C GLU A 288 -2.61 -6.99 -22.83
N LEU A 289 -2.71 -5.66 -22.74
CA LEU A 289 -3.06 -4.79 -23.85
C LEU A 289 -1.86 -3.93 -24.19
N ARG A 290 -1.29 -4.13 -25.39
CA ARG A 290 -0.30 -3.21 -25.95
C ARG A 290 -1.02 -2.17 -26.79
N VAL A 291 -1.07 -0.93 -26.32
CA VAL A 291 -1.70 0.18 -27.00
C VAL A 291 -0.61 1.05 -27.61
N ARG A 292 -0.62 1.18 -28.93
CA ARG A 292 0.35 2.02 -29.65
C ARG A 292 -0.33 3.28 -30.15
N LEU A 293 0.32 4.40 -29.86
CA LEU A 293 -0.08 5.73 -30.24
C LEU A 293 1.05 6.39 -31.03
N ARG A 294 0.72 7.41 -31.82
CA ARG A 294 1.68 8.20 -32.59
C ARG A 294 1.61 9.64 -32.12
N GLY A 295 2.74 10.15 -31.62
CA GLY A 295 2.88 11.52 -31.16
C GLY A 295 3.09 12.52 -32.30
N ALA A 296 3.24 13.79 -31.93
CA ALA A 296 3.44 14.90 -32.88
C ALA A 296 4.72 14.76 -33.72
N ASP A 297 5.79 14.22 -33.12
CA ASP A 297 7.10 14.03 -33.77
C ASP A 297 7.20 12.69 -34.54
N ASP A 298 6.05 12.11 -34.89
CA ASP A 298 5.91 10.78 -35.51
C ASP A 298 6.43 9.60 -34.66
N ALA A 299 6.86 9.87 -33.42
CA ALA A 299 7.30 8.86 -32.47
C ALA A 299 6.15 7.89 -32.13
N VAL A 300 6.44 6.59 -32.20
CA VAL A 300 5.54 5.54 -31.74
C VAL A 300 5.70 5.39 -30.23
N LEU A 301 4.60 5.60 -29.52
CA LEU A 301 4.49 5.54 -28.07
C LEU A 301 3.73 4.27 -27.74
N GLU A 302 4.23 3.47 -26.79
CA GLU A 302 3.60 2.22 -26.37
C GLU A 302 3.17 2.29 -24.91
N GLU A 303 1.94 1.86 -24.66
CA GLU A 303 1.35 1.71 -23.34
C GLU A 303 0.95 0.27 -23.08
N LEU A 304 1.18 -0.15 -21.84
CA LEU A 304 0.88 -1.50 -21.39
C LEU A 304 -0.22 -1.45 -20.33
N PHE A 305 -1.35 -2.09 -20.61
CA PHE A 305 -2.43 -2.25 -19.64
C PHE A 305 -2.68 -3.73 -19.34
N PHE A 306 -3.19 -4.00 -18.15
CA PHE A 306 -3.72 -5.30 -17.76
C PHE A 306 -5.22 -5.16 -17.54
N ALA A 307 -6.01 -5.75 -18.44
CA ALA A 307 -7.44 -5.82 -18.25
C ALA A 307 -7.82 -7.13 -17.59
N HIS A 308 -8.61 -7.04 -16.51
CA HIS A 308 -9.10 -8.16 -15.73
C HIS A 308 -10.62 -8.24 -15.87
N VAL A 309 -11.12 -9.32 -16.49
CA VAL A 309 -12.56 -9.59 -16.64
C VAL A 309 -12.99 -10.59 -15.59
N TYR A 310 -14.00 -10.25 -14.78
CA TYR A 310 -14.57 -11.15 -13.78
C TYR A 310 -15.96 -11.60 -14.21
N VAL A 311 -16.08 -12.88 -14.55
CA VAL A 311 -17.35 -13.50 -14.88
C VAL A 311 -17.89 -14.18 -13.63
N PRO A 312 -19.07 -13.77 -13.10
CA PRO A 312 -19.64 -14.40 -11.92
C PRO A 312 -19.95 -15.88 -12.19
N GLY A 313 -19.69 -16.73 -11.19
CA GLY A 313 -20.20 -18.12 -11.19
C GLY A 313 -21.72 -18.11 -11.07
N GLY A 314 -22.39 -18.92 -11.89
CA GLY A 314 -23.82 -19.19 -11.70
C GLY A 314 -24.07 -19.76 -10.30
N ALA A 315 -25.17 -19.34 -9.68
CA ALA A 315 -25.67 -19.92 -8.44
C ALA A 315 -26.16 -21.36 -8.66
#